data_AF-A0A7S2F3J1-F1
#
_entry.id   AF-A0A7S2F3J1-F1
#
_cell.length_a   1.000
_cell.length_b   1.000
_cell.length_c   1.000
_cell.angle_alpha   90.00
_cell.angle_beta   90.00
_cell.angle_gamma   90.00
#
_symmetry.space_group_name_H-M   'P 1'
#
loop_
_entity.id
_entity.type
_entity.pdbx_description
1 polymer ?
#
loop_
_entity_poly.entity_id
_entity_poly.type
_entity_poly.pdbx_seq_one_letter_code
_entity_poly.pdbx_strand_id
1 'polypeptide(L)'
;DQGSGVIFPFYDDDTNVVYLAGKGDGNIRYYECVTETPCFFRLSEFRSTVAAKGVTFLPKRGLDVLKCETARALKLTGNCIEPLKFIVPRKSDSFQEDIFPPTFGGIPNLTCEEWMDGLLKPPIKTSLDPSQEGCRVEDGNTPAPIQMKTRSQLQ
;
A
#
# COMPACT_ATOMS: atom_id res chain seq x y z
N ASP A 1 14.24 -6.54 29.70
CA ASP A 1 14.09 -5.33 28.89
C ASP A 1 12.96 -5.56 27.88
N GLN A 2 11.72 -5.20 28.24
CA GLN A 2 10.51 -5.37 27.40
C GLN A 2 10.12 -4.01 26.81
N GLY A 3 11.07 -3.31 26.19
CA GLY A 3 10.75 -2.12 25.42
C GLY A 3 9.92 -2.51 24.21
N SER A 4 8.61 -2.23 24.23
CA SER A 4 7.77 -2.26 23.03
C SER A 4 8.44 -1.38 21.98
N GLY A 5 8.90 -1.98 20.88
CA GLY A 5 9.52 -1.24 19.79
C GLY A 5 8.55 -0.20 19.22
N VAL A 6 9.09 0.91 18.72
CA VAL A 6 8.31 1.93 18.02
C VAL A 6 7.57 1.28 16.84
N ILE A 7 6.27 1.51 16.77
CA ILE A 7 5.43 1.09 15.64
C ILE A 7 5.54 2.14 14.54
N PHE A 8 5.86 1.69 13.33
CA PHE A 8 5.91 2.51 12.13
C PHE A 8 4.64 2.27 11.29
N PRO A 9 3.88 3.34 10.98
CA PRO A 9 2.77 3.26 10.04
C PRO A 9 3.26 3.34 8.60
N PHE A 10 2.73 2.47 7.75
CA PHE A 10 2.89 2.49 6.30
C PHE A 10 1.50 2.59 5.69
N TYR A 11 1.13 3.77 5.19
CA TYR A 11 -0.17 4.02 4.60
C TYR A 11 -0.11 3.85 3.09
N ASP A 12 -1.10 3.14 2.55
CA ASP A 12 -1.34 2.94 1.14
C ASP A 12 -2.54 3.79 0.72
N ASP A 13 -2.29 4.87 -0.02
CA ASP A 13 -3.31 5.82 -0.45
C ASP A 13 -4.25 5.27 -1.54
N ASP A 14 -3.80 4.27 -2.29
CA ASP A 14 -4.62 3.66 -3.34
C ASP A 14 -5.74 2.79 -2.75
N THR A 15 -5.49 2.19 -1.58
CA THR A 15 -6.43 1.23 -0.94
C THR A 15 -6.94 1.65 0.43
N ASN A 16 -6.49 2.80 0.93
CA ASN A 16 -6.75 3.30 2.28
C ASN A 16 -6.33 2.36 3.40
N VAL A 17 -5.37 1.46 3.17
CA VAL A 17 -4.90 0.54 4.22
C VAL A 17 -3.65 1.08 4.90
N VAL A 18 -3.65 1.08 6.22
CA VAL A 18 -2.46 1.33 7.03
C VAL A 18 -1.91 0.01 7.58
N TYR A 19 -0.64 -0.25 7.34
CA TYR A 19 0.13 -1.35 7.89
C TYR A 19 0.97 -0.85 9.06
N LEU A 20 0.83 -1.50 10.21
CA LEU A 20 1.56 -1.20 11.44
C LEU A 20 2.61 -2.28 11.67
N ALA A 21 3.88 -1.91 11.55
CA ALA A 21 5.03 -2.79 11.76
C ALA A 21 6.06 -2.11 12.65
N GLY A 22 6.67 -2.86 13.58
CA GLY A 22 7.66 -2.33 14.51
C GLY A 22 8.92 -3.16 14.54
N LYS A 23 10.06 -2.52 14.79
CA LYS A 23 11.29 -3.25 15.11
C LYS A 23 11.07 -4.03 16.41
N GLY A 24 11.45 -5.29 16.44
CA GLY A 24 11.18 -6.20 17.55
C GLY A 24 9.82 -6.89 17.49
N ASP A 25 8.85 -6.35 16.75
CA ASP A 25 7.58 -7.05 16.50
C ASP A 25 7.78 -8.06 15.36
N GLY A 26 7.22 -9.25 15.52
CA GLY A 26 7.18 -10.25 14.47
C GLY A 26 5.96 -10.08 13.55
N ASN A 27 4.91 -9.43 14.06
CA ASN A 27 3.63 -9.29 13.42
C ASN A 27 3.53 -7.97 12.64
N ILE A 28 2.66 -7.96 11.63
CA ILE A 28 2.25 -6.74 10.93
C ILE A 28 0.73 -6.70 10.96
N ARG A 29 0.16 -5.72 11.67
CA ARG A 29 -1.29 -5.52 11.78
C ARG A 29 -1.71 -4.51 10.72
N TYR A 30 -2.89 -4.67 10.12
CA TYR A 30 -3.35 -3.75 9.11
C TYR A 30 -4.84 -3.45 9.22
N TYR A 31 -5.15 -2.19 8.91
CA TYR A 31 -6.46 -1.58 9.12
C TYR A 31 -6.85 -0.82 7.87
N GLU A 32 -8.12 -0.87 7.54
CA GLU A 32 -8.72 0.05 6.58
C GLU A 32 -9.01 1.37 7.28
N CYS A 33 -8.63 2.47 6.65
CA CYS A 33 -8.89 3.82 7.11
C CYS A 33 -10.11 4.36 6.35
N VAL A 34 -11.07 4.90 7.08
CA VAL A 34 -12.25 5.55 6.50
C VAL A 34 -12.45 6.92 7.10
N THR A 35 -13.31 7.73 6.47
CA THR A 35 -13.68 9.06 6.97
C THR A 35 -14.69 9.01 8.11
N GLU A 36 -15.49 7.95 8.22
CA GLU A 36 -16.53 7.79 9.24
C GLU A 36 -16.00 7.20 10.56
N THR A 37 -16.60 7.58 11.69
CA THR A 37 -16.27 6.96 12.99
C THR A 37 -16.82 5.52 13.07
N PRO A 38 -16.02 4.52 13.53
CA PRO A 38 -14.63 4.62 13.95
C PRO A 38 -13.67 4.55 12.75
N CYS A 39 -12.88 5.60 12.50
CA CYS A 39 -12.07 5.83 11.30
C CYS A 39 -11.07 4.72 10.91
N PHE A 40 -10.92 3.67 11.73
CA PHE A 40 -10.04 2.54 11.49
C PHE A 40 -10.76 1.21 11.74
N PHE A 41 -10.88 0.39 10.71
CA PHE A 41 -11.41 -0.96 10.79
C PHE A 41 -10.29 -1.98 10.66
N ARG A 42 -10.16 -2.86 11.64
CA ARG A 42 -9.14 -3.91 11.62
C ARG A 42 -9.46 -4.91 10.51
N LEU A 43 -8.54 -5.07 9.56
CA LEU A 43 -8.67 -6.05 8.49
C LEU A 43 -8.16 -7.42 8.97
N SER A 44 -6.86 -7.51 9.28
CA SER A 44 -6.21 -8.75 9.72
C SER A 44 -4.79 -8.45 10.23
N GLU A 45 -3.99 -9.49 10.47
CA GLU A 45 -2.57 -9.38 10.77
C GLU A 45 -1.76 -10.52 10.16
N PHE A 46 -0.56 -10.21 9.69
CA PHE A 46 0.49 -11.19 9.47
C PHE A 46 1.10 -11.55 10.82
N ARG A 47 1.26 -12.85 11.09
CA ARG A 47 1.80 -13.35 12.37
C ARG A 47 3.11 -14.08 12.14
N SER A 48 4.11 -13.77 12.95
CA SER A 48 5.40 -14.48 12.95
C SER A 48 6.05 -14.37 14.32
N THR A 49 6.75 -15.42 14.73
CA THR A 49 7.55 -15.42 15.97
C THR A 49 8.93 -14.80 15.77
N VAL A 50 9.32 -14.53 14.51
CA VAL A 50 10.63 -13.94 14.17
C VAL A 50 10.53 -12.42 14.27
N ALA A 51 11.25 -11.83 15.21
CA ALA A 51 11.28 -10.37 15.38
C ALA A 51 11.88 -9.66 14.16
N ALA A 52 11.22 -8.59 13.69
CA ALA A 52 11.75 -7.74 12.63
C ALA A 52 12.91 -6.87 13.16
N LYS A 53 14.03 -6.80 12.42
CA LYS A 53 15.07 -5.79 12.63
C LYS A 53 14.77 -4.47 11.91
N GLY A 54 13.91 -4.53 10.90
CA GLY A 54 13.39 -3.41 10.13
C GLY A 54 12.32 -3.90 9.15
N VAL A 55 11.43 -3.02 8.74
CA VAL A 55 10.40 -3.31 7.74
C VAL A 55 10.32 -2.10 6.80
N THR A 56 10.19 -2.36 5.51
CA THR A 56 9.85 -1.35 4.50
C THR A 56 8.85 -1.93 3.52
N PHE A 57 8.16 -1.09 2.77
CA PHE A 57 7.20 -1.51 1.76
C PHE A 57 7.70 -1.12 0.36
N LEU A 58 7.46 -2.00 -0.62
CA LEU A 58 7.73 -1.68 -2.01
C LEU A 58 6.74 -0.62 -2.53
N PRO A 59 7.18 0.25 -3.45
CA PRO A 59 6.26 1.11 -4.19
C PRO A 59 5.32 0.26 -5.06
N LYS A 60 4.14 0.79 -5.36
CA LYS A 60 3.09 0.12 -6.16
C LYS A 60 3.56 -0.44 -7.50
N ARG A 61 4.46 0.27 -8.19
CA ARG A 61 5.09 -0.16 -9.45
C ARG A 61 5.96 -1.42 -9.33
N GLY A 62 6.32 -1.85 -8.11
CA GLY A 62 7.10 -3.06 -7.86
C GLY A 62 6.27 -4.30 -7.49
N LEU A 63 4.94 -4.20 -7.59
CA LEU A 63 4.01 -5.26 -7.19
C LEU A 63 3.56 -6.11 -8.39
N ASP A 64 3.17 -7.34 -8.12
CA ASP A 64 2.59 -8.27 -9.08
C ASP A 64 1.07 -8.06 -9.17
N VAL A 65 0.66 -7.08 -9.98
CA VAL A 65 -0.75 -6.66 -10.08
C VAL A 65 -1.67 -7.73 -10.67
N LEU A 66 -1.15 -8.60 -11.54
CA LEU A 66 -1.92 -9.71 -12.09
C LEU A 66 -2.23 -10.79 -11.04
N LYS A 67 -1.41 -10.87 -9.97
CA LYS A 67 -1.70 -11.71 -8.80
C LYS A 67 -2.46 -10.97 -7.70
N CYS A 68 -3.02 -9.79 -7.97
CA CYS A 68 -3.74 -8.98 -6.99
C CYS A 68 -2.91 -8.66 -5.73
N GLU A 69 -1.58 -8.53 -5.88
CA GLU A 69 -0.69 -8.11 -4.80
C GLU A 69 -0.83 -6.60 -4.59
N THR A 70 -1.49 -6.19 -3.51
CA THR A 70 -1.75 -4.79 -3.21
C THR A 70 -0.65 -4.13 -2.40
N ALA A 71 0.15 -4.92 -1.68
CA ALA A 71 1.35 -4.45 -0.98
C ALA A 71 2.38 -5.57 -0.85
N ARG A 72 3.67 -5.20 -0.78
CA ARG A 72 4.77 -6.10 -0.44
C ARG A 72 5.66 -5.48 0.61
N ALA A 73 5.72 -6.09 1.79
CA ALA A 73 6.68 -5.72 2.82
C ALA A 73 7.98 -6.49 2.64
N LEU A 74 9.12 -5.83 2.87
CA LEU A 74 10.43 -6.45 3.01
C LEU A 74 10.79 -6.43 4.49
N LYS A 75 10.62 -7.58 5.16
CA LYS A 75 10.91 -7.75 6.58
C LYS A 75 12.35 -8.21 6.74
N LEU A 76 13.19 -7.35 7.31
CA LEU A 76 14.56 -7.70 7.67
C LEU A 76 14.55 -8.54 8.95
N THR A 77 15.12 -9.74 8.89
CA THR A 77 15.26 -10.65 10.03
C THR A 77 16.71 -10.71 10.51
N GLY A 78 17.04 -11.69 11.37
CA GLY A 78 18.41 -11.91 11.82
C GLY A 78 19.41 -12.20 10.70
N ASN A 79 18.94 -12.84 9.64
CA ASN A 79 19.76 -13.62 8.72
C ASN A 79 19.30 -13.50 7.25
N CYS A 80 18.13 -12.91 6.98
CA CYS A 80 17.66 -12.66 5.61
C CYS A 80 16.66 -11.52 5.54
N ILE A 81 16.31 -11.12 4.32
CA ILE A 81 15.15 -10.28 4.03
C ILE A 81 14.02 -11.20 3.56
N GLU A 82 12.89 -11.15 4.25
CA GLU A 82 11.69 -11.95 3.95
C GLU A 82 10.67 -11.07 3.21
N PRO A 83 10.36 -11.33 1.93
CA PRO A 83 9.30 -10.63 1.22
C PRO A 83 7.92 -11.17 1.64
N LEU A 84 7.08 -10.30 2.17
CA LEU A 84 5.71 -10.61 2.60
C LEU A 84 4.72 -9.97 1.63
N LYS A 85 3.97 -10.79 0.91
CA LYS A 85 2.98 -10.34 -0.09
C LYS A 85 1.60 -10.24 0.55
N PHE A 86 0.95 -9.10 0.39
CA PHE A 86 -0.45 -8.90 0.77
C PHE A 86 -1.29 -8.97 -0.50
N ILE A 87 -2.15 -9.97 -0.58
CA ILE A 87 -2.92 -10.31 -1.78
C ILE A 87 -4.40 -10.19 -1.49
N VAL A 88 -5.13 -9.49 -2.34
CA VAL A 88 -6.60 -9.49 -2.33
C VAL A 88 -7.06 -10.73 -3.12
N PRO A 89 -7.79 -11.68 -2.50
CA PRO A 89 -8.20 -12.89 -3.20
C PRO A 89 -9.23 -12.57 -4.28
N ARG A 90 -8.89 -12.82 -5.55
CA ARG A 90 -9.76 -12.69 -6.73
C ARG A 90 -9.72 -13.98 -7.55
N LYS A 91 -10.77 -14.23 -8.34
CA LYS A 91 -10.92 -15.44 -9.17
C LYS A 91 -10.41 -15.26 -10.62
N SER A 92 -10.02 -14.06 -11.00
CA SER A 92 -9.59 -13.71 -12.36
C SER A 92 -8.09 -13.46 -12.41
N ASP A 93 -7.44 -13.90 -13.49
CA ASP A 93 -6.05 -13.58 -13.83
C ASP A 93 -5.93 -12.26 -14.62
N SER A 94 -7.04 -11.58 -14.86
CA SER A 94 -7.06 -10.26 -15.50
C SER A 94 -6.62 -9.15 -14.54
N PHE A 95 -6.11 -8.05 -15.08
CA PHE A 95 -5.92 -6.82 -14.31
C PHE A 95 -7.22 -6.41 -13.62
N GLN A 96 -7.12 -5.94 -12.38
CA GLN A 96 -8.24 -5.57 -11.52
C GLN A 96 -8.18 -4.06 -11.27
N GLU A 97 -8.75 -3.26 -12.18
CA GLU A 97 -8.75 -1.78 -12.09
C GLU A 97 -9.35 -1.27 -10.77
N ASP A 98 -10.27 -2.05 -10.20
CA ASP A 98 -11.00 -1.72 -8.98
C ASP A 98 -10.07 -1.67 -7.75
N ILE A 99 -9.07 -2.56 -7.65
CA ILE A 99 -8.09 -2.58 -6.54
C ILE A 99 -6.75 -1.91 -6.90
N PHE A 100 -6.57 -1.51 -8.16
CA PHE A 100 -5.38 -0.82 -8.65
C PHE A 100 -5.79 0.48 -9.38
N PRO A 101 -6.26 1.50 -8.64
CA PRO A 101 -6.50 2.81 -9.22
C PRO A 101 -5.19 3.43 -9.73
N PRO A 102 -5.25 4.50 -10.53
CA PRO A 102 -4.06 5.26 -10.92
C PRO A 102 -3.24 5.68 -9.69
N THR A 103 -1.97 5.27 -9.67
CA THR A 103 -1.05 5.43 -8.54
C THR A 103 0.09 6.39 -8.88
N PHE A 104 0.91 6.80 -7.90
CA PHE A 104 2.05 7.68 -8.14
C PHE A 104 3.03 7.09 -9.16
N GLY A 105 3.21 7.81 -10.28
CA GLY A 105 4.02 7.36 -11.42
C GLY A 105 5.53 7.51 -11.23
N GLY A 106 6.00 8.11 -10.13
CA GLY A 106 7.43 8.40 -9.93
C GLY A 106 7.95 9.59 -10.74
N ILE A 107 7.04 10.39 -11.31
CA ILE A 107 7.38 11.58 -12.11
C ILE A 107 7.05 12.83 -11.27
N PRO A 108 7.99 13.78 -11.09
CA PRO A 108 7.71 15.03 -10.41
C PRO A 108 6.72 15.88 -11.22
N ASN A 109 5.75 16.51 -10.53
CA ASN A 109 4.82 17.47 -11.16
C ASN A 109 5.37 18.91 -11.17
N LEU A 110 6.25 19.22 -10.22
CA LEU A 110 6.83 20.54 -10.04
C LEU A 110 8.35 20.47 -10.09
N THR A 111 8.98 21.52 -10.60
CA THR A 111 10.41 21.76 -10.33
C THR A 111 10.60 22.25 -8.89
N CYS A 112 11.85 22.30 -8.44
CA CYS A 112 12.17 22.83 -7.12
C CYS A 112 11.74 24.30 -6.99
N GLU A 113 12.00 25.10 -8.02
CA GLU A 113 11.70 26.53 -8.06
C GLU A 113 10.19 26.78 -7.98
N GLU A 114 9.39 26.09 -8.79
CA GLU A 114 7.93 26.23 -8.76
C GLU A 114 7.36 25.91 -7.37
N TRP A 115 7.84 24.85 -6.72
CA TRP A 115 7.39 24.49 -5.37
C TRP A 115 7.82 25.53 -4.32
N MET A 116 9.05 26.05 -4.41
CA MET A 116 9.55 27.10 -3.53
C MET A 116 8.79 28.42 -3.70
N ASP A 117 8.29 28.71 -4.90
CA ASP A 117 7.41 29.84 -5.21
C ASP A 117 5.96 29.61 -4.75
N GLY A 118 5.67 28.46 -4.12
CA GLY A 118 4.38 28.15 -3.52
C GLY A 118 3.37 27.50 -4.47
N LEU A 119 3.76 27.06 -5.67
CA LEU A 119 2.86 26.24 -6.50
C LEU A 119 2.59 24.90 -5.83
N LEU A 120 1.32 24.48 -5.88
CA LEU A 120 0.85 23.19 -5.40
C LEU A 120 0.18 22.46 -6.57
N LYS A 121 0.78 21.34 -7.00
CA LYS A 121 0.18 20.43 -7.99
C LYS A 121 0.12 19.02 -7.38
N PRO A 122 -0.95 18.25 -7.63
CA PRO A 122 -1.06 16.89 -7.13
C PRO A 122 0.01 15.98 -7.75
N PRO A 123 0.33 14.81 -7.15
CA PRO A 123 1.24 13.85 -7.77
C PRO A 123 0.71 13.37 -9.13
N ILE A 124 1.61 13.21 -10.11
CA ILE A 124 1.24 12.62 -11.41
C ILE A 124 0.94 11.14 -11.20
N LYS A 125 -0.27 10.73 -11.57
CA LYS A 125 -0.74 9.34 -11.46
C LYS A 125 -0.62 8.59 -12.80
N THR A 126 -0.32 7.30 -12.74
CA THR A 126 -0.18 6.40 -13.90
C THR A 126 -0.92 5.09 -13.65
N SER A 127 -1.41 4.46 -14.73
CA SER A 127 -2.01 3.13 -14.65
C SER A 127 -0.95 2.07 -14.33
N LEU A 128 -1.32 1.07 -13.54
CA LEU A 128 -0.52 -0.15 -13.34
C LEU A 128 -0.95 -1.29 -14.26
N ASP A 129 -1.96 -1.10 -15.12
CA ASP A 129 -2.37 -2.10 -16.08
C ASP A 129 -1.22 -2.40 -17.05
N PRO A 130 -0.73 -3.65 -17.13
CA PRO A 130 0.30 -4.03 -18.10
C PRO A 130 -0.09 -3.74 -19.56
N SER A 131 -1.39 -3.63 -19.88
CA SER A 131 -1.85 -3.25 -21.22
C SER A 131 -1.66 -1.76 -21.53
N GLN A 132 -1.47 -0.93 -20.51
CA GLN A 132 -1.38 0.54 -20.57
C GLN A 132 0.01 1.06 -20.17
N GLU A 133 1.05 0.21 -20.20
CA GLU A 133 2.40 0.61 -19.77
C GLU A 133 2.87 1.90 -20.46
N GLY A 134 3.18 2.93 -19.67
CA GLY A 134 3.66 4.23 -20.16
C GLY A 134 2.59 5.27 -20.47
N CYS A 135 1.30 4.93 -20.40
CA CYS A 135 0.21 5.89 -20.57
C CYS A 135 0.00 6.73 -19.30
N ARG A 136 0.09 8.06 -19.43
CA ARG A 136 -0.28 9.02 -18.39
C ARG A 136 -1.80 9.07 -18.27
N VAL A 137 -2.31 9.08 -17.04
CA VAL A 137 -3.74 9.31 -16.78
C VAL A 137 -3.92 10.82 -16.60
N GLU A 138 -4.75 11.46 -17.43
CA GLU A 138 -5.05 12.89 -17.28
C GLU A 138 -5.93 13.14 -16.03
N ASP A 139 -5.75 14.32 -15.43
CA ASP A 139 -6.42 14.75 -14.20
C ASP A 139 -7.94 14.88 -14.42
N GLY A 140 -8.68 13.82 -14.14
CA GLY A 140 -10.15 13.85 -14.23
C GLY A 140 -10.87 12.51 -14.05
N ASN A 141 -10.18 11.37 -14.19
CA ASN A 141 -10.82 10.05 -14.23
C ASN A 141 -10.39 9.10 -13.10
N THR A 142 -10.01 9.60 -11.92
CA THR A 142 -9.61 8.74 -10.79
C THR A 142 -10.85 8.16 -10.11
N PRO A 143 -11.14 6.85 -10.22
CA PRO A 143 -12.23 6.24 -9.47
C PRO A 143 -11.97 6.32 -7.97
N ALA A 144 -13.04 6.41 -7.16
CA ALA A 144 -12.92 6.44 -5.71
C ALA A 144 -12.27 5.14 -5.18
N PRO A 145 -11.39 5.23 -4.17
CA PRO A 145 -10.78 4.05 -3.57
C PRO A 145 -11.84 3.13 -2.96
N ILE A 146 -11.72 1.83 -3.24
CA ILE A 146 -12.71 0.84 -2.82
C ILE A 146 -12.49 0.47 -1.37
N GLN A 147 -13.60 0.26 -0.66
CA GLN A 147 -13.59 -0.27 0.69
C GLN A 147 -13.12 -1.73 0.71
N MET A 148 -12.03 -2.02 1.42
CA MET A 148 -11.51 -3.37 1.64
C MET A 148 -12.46 -4.15 2.55
N LYS A 149 -13.22 -5.07 1.96
CA LYS A 149 -14.13 -5.93 2.73
C LYS A 149 -13.36 -6.78 3.75
N THR A 150 -13.81 -6.72 5.01
CA THR A 150 -13.34 -7.58 6.10
C THR A 150 -13.69 -9.05 5.83
N ARG A 151 -13.01 -9.98 6.50
CA ARG A 151 -13.28 -11.43 6.39
C ARG A 151 -14.74 -11.80 6.77
N SER A 152 -15.36 -11.02 7.65
CA SER A 152 -16.78 -11.12 8.02
C SER A 152 -17.76 -10.65 6.93
N GLN A 153 -17.31 -9.80 6.00
CA GLN A 153 -18.12 -9.28 4.88
C GLN A 153 -17.95 -10.10 3.58
N LEU A 154 -17.10 -11.13 3.60
CA LEU A 154 -16.84 -12.04 2.48
C LEU A 154 -17.52 -13.41 2.66
N GLN A 155 -18.33 -13.58 3.71
CA GLN A 155 -19.16 -14.78 3.96
C GLN A 155 -20.58 -14.59 3.44
#